data_AF-A0A7S2RW55-F1
#
_entry.id   AF-A0A7S2RW55-F1
#
_cell.length_a   1.000
_cell.length_b   1.000
_cell.length_c   1.000
_cell.angle_alpha   90.00
_cell.angle_beta   90.00
_cell.angle_gamma   90.00
#
_symmetry.space_group_name_H-M   'P 1'
#
loop_
_entity.id
_entity.type
_entity.pdbx_description
1 polymer ?
#
loop_
_entity_poly.entity_id
_entity_poly.type
_entity_poly.pdbx_seq_one_letter_code
_entity_poly.pdbx_strand_id
1 'polypeptide(L)'
;GDEVLIEYVHIEAHSAQVEVGDHVEAGQVLCRTGDVGFCPEPHLHIEAHRSSEPGAPSVPLGWRLGGSEEVLYPEAGDFFHPLHGRVPVPPQQDGVQIPKEEVQEIDAATEARKGSET
;
A
#
# COMPACT_ATOMS: atom_id res chain seq x y z
N GLY A 1 -22.66 5.38 4.56
CA GLY A 1 -21.49 6.20 4.96
C GLY A 1 -21.09 7.03 3.76
N ASP A 2 -20.35 8.11 3.97
CA ASP A 2 -19.77 8.84 2.85
C ASP A 2 -18.85 7.89 2.07
N GLU A 3 -18.96 7.91 0.74
CA GLU A 3 -18.12 7.11 -0.14
C GLU A 3 -16.69 7.67 -0.10
N VAL A 4 -15.71 6.79 -0.01
CA VAL A 4 -14.29 7.15 -0.13
C VAL A 4 -13.71 6.24 -1.20
N LEU A 5 -13.16 6.84 -2.24
CA LEU A 5 -12.37 6.12 -3.24
C LEU A 5 -10.94 6.02 -2.73
N ILE A 6 -10.36 4.82 -2.75
CA ILE A 6 -8.94 4.59 -2.46
C ILE A 6 -8.29 4.04 -3.71
N GLU A 7 -7.20 4.66 -4.14
CA GLU A 7 -6.45 4.26 -5.32
C GLU A 7 -5.10 3.67 -4.89
N TYR A 8 -4.81 2.46 -5.37
CA TYR A 8 -3.53 1.78 -5.22
C TYR A 8 -2.84 1.79 -6.58
N VAL A 9 -1.75 2.55 -6.70
CA VAL A 9 -1.11 2.87 -7.98
C VAL A 9 0.33 2.33 -8.00
N HIS A 10 0.90 2.24 -9.20
CA HIS A 10 2.21 1.61 -9.47
C HIS A 10 2.23 0.13 -9.08
N ILE A 11 1.12 -0.58 -9.27
CA ILE A 11 1.04 -2.03 -9.03
C ILE A 11 1.75 -2.81 -10.15
N GLU A 12 2.19 -4.03 -9.87
CA GLU A 12 2.78 -4.91 -10.88
C GLU A 12 1.74 -5.29 -11.93
N ALA A 13 2.11 -5.25 -13.21
CA ALA A 13 1.23 -5.60 -14.31
C ALA A 13 0.69 -7.03 -14.15
N HIS A 14 -0.62 -7.20 -14.36
CA HIS A 14 -1.31 -8.49 -14.24
C HIS A 14 -1.27 -9.13 -12.84
N SER A 15 -0.95 -8.37 -11.78
CA SER A 15 -0.92 -8.90 -10.40
C SER A 15 -2.22 -8.74 -9.62
N ALA A 16 -3.22 -8.03 -10.17
CA ALA A 16 -4.51 -7.84 -9.52
C ALA A 16 -5.22 -9.18 -9.29
N GLN A 17 -5.67 -9.42 -8.06
CA GLN A 17 -6.41 -10.63 -7.65
C GLN A 17 -7.91 -10.36 -7.46
N VAL A 18 -8.37 -9.17 -7.82
CA VAL A 18 -9.76 -8.71 -7.69
C VAL A 18 -10.22 -8.07 -9.00
N GLU A 19 -11.53 -8.06 -9.20
CA GLU A 19 -12.18 -7.47 -10.35
C GLU A 19 -13.17 -6.37 -9.95
N VAL A 20 -13.60 -5.56 -10.92
CA VAL A 20 -14.59 -4.50 -10.67
C VAL A 20 -15.91 -5.12 -10.24
N GLY A 21 -16.41 -4.68 -9.08
CA GLY A 21 -17.64 -5.21 -8.48
C GLY A 21 -17.40 -6.19 -7.34
N ASP A 22 -16.16 -6.63 -7.13
CA ASP A 22 -15.81 -7.47 -5.99
C ASP A 22 -15.94 -6.69 -4.67
N HIS A 23 -16.43 -7.40 -3.65
CA HIS A 23 -16.35 -6.96 -2.28
C HIS A 23 -15.05 -7.48 -1.65
N VAL A 24 -14.30 -6.59 -1.01
CA VAL A 24 -13.01 -6.93 -0.38
C VAL A 24 -13.05 -6.69 1.11
N GLU A 25 -12.26 -7.47 1.85
CA GLU A 25 -12.16 -7.38 3.31
C GLU A 25 -10.78 -6.89 3.77
N ALA A 26 -10.71 -6.33 4.98
CA ALA A 26 -9.45 -5.90 5.56
C ALA A 26 -8.46 -7.08 5.69
N GLY A 27 -7.25 -6.90 5.16
CA GLY A 27 -6.22 -7.94 5.13
C GLY A 27 -6.27 -8.86 3.90
N GLN A 28 -7.26 -8.70 3.02
CA GLN A 28 -7.27 -9.37 1.72
C GLN A 28 -6.16 -8.83 0.81
N VAL A 29 -5.44 -9.73 0.16
CA VAL A 29 -4.45 -9.37 -0.87
C VAL A 29 -5.18 -8.88 -2.11
N LEU A 30 -4.86 -7.67 -2.57
CA LEU A 30 -5.47 -7.07 -3.76
C LEU A 30 -4.57 -7.20 -5.00
N CYS A 31 -3.27 -7.00 -4.84
CA CYS A 31 -2.26 -7.02 -5.91
C CYS A 31 -0.84 -7.04 -5.33
N ARG A 32 0.17 -7.11 -6.20
CA ARG A 32 1.58 -6.90 -5.84
C ARG A 32 2.02 -5.47 -6.19
N THR A 33 2.88 -4.87 -5.37
CA THR A 33 3.51 -3.58 -5.67
C THR A 33 4.45 -3.71 -6.87
N GLY A 34 4.57 -2.68 -7.70
CA GLY A 34 5.40 -2.68 -8.90
C GLY A 34 5.99 -1.31 -9.23
N ASP A 35 6.18 -1.09 -10.53
CA ASP A 35 6.85 0.08 -11.12
C ASP A 35 6.11 0.59 -12.37
N VAL A 36 4.83 0.24 -12.55
CA VAL A 36 4.05 0.58 -13.75
C VAL A 36 3.63 2.06 -13.74
N GLY A 37 3.76 2.72 -14.89
CA GLY A 37 3.33 4.10 -15.11
C GLY A 37 4.48 5.11 -14.93
N PHE A 38 4.15 6.34 -14.54
CA PHE A 38 5.15 7.36 -14.23
C PHE A 38 5.72 7.13 -12.82
N CYS A 39 6.70 6.23 -12.72
CA CYS A 39 7.26 5.74 -11.46
C CYS A 39 8.80 5.76 -11.54
N PRO A 40 9.49 6.78 -10.98
CA PRO A 40 10.94 6.90 -11.08
C PRO A 40 11.70 5.73 -10.43
N GLU A 41 11.15 5.21 -9.34
CA GLU A 41 11.70 4.09 -8.56
C GLU A 41 10.53 3.23 -8.06
N PRO A 42 10.68 1.91 -7.85
CA PRO A 42 9.58 1.05 -7.41
C PRO A 42 9.01 1.47 -6.05
N HIS A 43 7.73 1.82 -5.99
CA HIS A 43 7.01 2.14 -4.75
C HIS A 43 5.50 1.97 -4.94
N LEU A 44 4.76 1.90 -3.83
CA LEU A 44 3.29 1.99 -3.84
C LEU A 44 2.89 3.45 -3.68
N HIS A 45 2.10 3.97 -4.63
CA HIS A 45 1.37 5.24 -4.44
C HIS A 45 -0.05 4.92 -3.96
N ILE A 46 -0.45 5.55 -2.86
CA ILE A 46 -1.78 5.40 -2.27
C ILE A 46 -2.40 6.76 -2.04
N GLU A 47 -3.65 6.92 -2.45
CA GLU A 47 -4.42 8.15 -2.28
C GLU A 47 -5.89 7.85 -1.98
N ALA A 48 -6.55 8.79 -1.30
CA ALA A 48 -7.94 8.67 -0.93
C ALA A 48 -8.70 9.95 -1.31
N HIS A 49 -9.89 9.78 -1.89
CA HIS A 49 -10.74 10.85 -2.40
C HIS A 49 -12.18 10.70 -1.90
N ARG A 50 -12.90 11.81 -1.75
CA ARG A 50 -14.31 11.82 -1.30
C ARG A 50 -15.31 11.24 -2.33
N SER A 51 -14.88 11.02 -3.56
CA SER A 51 -15.63 10.33 -4.61
C SER A 51 -14.70 9.99 -5.77
N SER A 52 -15.22 9.31 -6.79
CA SER A 52 -14.53 9.06 -8.06
C SER A 52 -14.59 10.22 -9.05
N GLU A 53 -15.19 11.36 -8.68
CA GLU A 53 -15.32 12.50 -9.57
C GLU A 53 -13.96 13.18 -9.77
N PRO A 54 -13.60 13.59 -11.01
CA PRO A 54 -12.37 14.33 -11.25
C PRO A 54 -12.30 15.60 -10.39
N GLY A 55 -11.21 15.74 -9.63
CA GLY A 55 -11.01 16.89 -8.73
C GLY A 55 -11.74 16.79 -7.39
N ALA A 56 -12.27 15.62 -7.03
CA ALA A 56 -12.80 15.37 -5.69
C ALA A 56 -11.77 15.70 -4.60
N PRO A 57 -12.19 16.28 -3.45
CA PRO A 57 -11.27 16.57 -2.36
C PRO A 57 -10.58 15.31 -1.83
N SER A 58 -9.27 15.40 -1.60
CA SER A 58 -8.51 14.34 -0.95
C SER A 58 -8.92 14.16 0.51
N VAL A 59 -8.82 12.93 0.99
CA VAL A 59 -9.07 12.53 2.38
C VAL A 59 -7.73 12.22 3.06
N PRO A 60 -7.44 12.79 4.24
CA PRO A 60 -6.22 12.46 4.97
C PRO A 60 -6.15 10.97 5.31
N LEU A 61 -5.02 10.34 4.98
CA LEU A 61 -4.69 8.99 5.39
C LEU A 61 -4.02 9.01 6.78
N GLY A 62 -4.24 7.96 7.56
CA GLY A 62 -3.67 7.80 8.90
C GLY A 62 -3.03 6.42 9.06
N TRP A 63 -1.86 6.37 9.67
CA TRP A 63 -1.08 5.13 9.85
C TRP A 63 -1.01 4.76 11.31
N ARG A 64 -1.31 3.49 11.61
CA ARG A 64 -1.09 2.91 12.93
C ARG A 64 0.25 2.18 12.92
N LEU A 65 1.18 2.59 13.78
CA LEU A 65 2.45 1.90 13.95
C LEU A 65 2.23 0.61 14.75
N GLY A 66 2.98 -0.46 14.44
CA GLY A 66 2.70 -1.84 14.91
C GLY A 66 2.13 -1.99 16.33
N GLY A 67 0.80 -2.13 16.43
CA GLY A 67 0.08 -2.39 17.67
C GLY A 67 -0.14 -1.18 18.60
N SER A 68 0.26 0.04 18.23
CA SER A 68 -0.04 1.24 19.01
C SER A 68 -1.48 1.72 18.77
N GLU A 69 -2.07 2.42 19.74
CA GLU A 69 -3.34 3.14 19.55
C GLU A 69 -3.15 4.50 18.84
N GLU A 70 -1.90 4.92 18.67
CA GLU A 70 -1.55 6.20 18.05
C GLU A 70 -1.73 6.13 16.53
N VAL A 71 -2.39 7.14 15.98
CA VAL A 71 -2.55 7.32 14.53
C VAL A 71 -1.71 8.50 14.09
N LEU A 72 -0.78 8.25 13.18
CA LEU A 72 0.08 9.27 12.59
C LEU A 72 -0.55 9.76 11.29
N TYR A 73 -0.63 11.07 11.14
CA TYR A 73 -1.04 11.75 9.92
C TYR A 73 0.19 12.42 9.31
N PRO A 74 0.72 11.91 8.19
CA PRO A 74 1.81 12.51 7.43
C PRO A 74 1.44 13.90 6.92
N GLU A 75 2.41 14.79 7.06
CA GLU A 75 2.44 16.06 6.39
C GLU A 75 3.49 16.00 5.28
N ALA A 76 3.35 16.86 4.26
CA ALA A 76 4.30 16.91 3.17
C ALA A 76 5.73 17.16 3.69
N GLY A 77 6.66 16.26 3.34
CA GLY A 77 8.06 16.30 3.80
C GLY A 77 8.35 15.44 5.04
N ASP A 78 7.33 14.83 5.66
CA ASP A 78 7.55 13.84 6.70
C ASP A 78 8.12 12.52 6.12
N PHE A 79 8.94 11.85 6.92
CA PHE A 79 9.41 10.50 6.66
C PHE A 79 9.10 9.62 7.86
N PHE A 80 8.77 8.35 7.61
CA PHE A 80 8.41 7.39 8.66
C PHE A 80 9.18 6.09 8.52
N HIS A 81 9.68 5.58 9.63
CA HIS A 81 10.23 4.24 9.75
C HIS A 81 9.22 3.32 10.44
N PRO A 82 8.96 2.09 9.95
CA PRO A 82 7.89 1.23 10.43
C PRO A 82 7.99 0.87 11.93
N LEU A 83 9.19 0.92 12.50
CA LEU A 83 9.43 0.65 13.92
C LEU A 83 9.67 1.91 14.78
N HIS A 84 9.91 3.07 14.17
CA HIS A 84 10.34 4.28 14.90
C HIS A 84 9.41 5.48 14.70
N GLY A 85 8.38 5.36 13.85
CA GLY A 85 7.46 6.45 13.56
C GLY A 85 8.15 7.52 12.73
N ARG A 86 7.87 8.80 13.00
CA ARG A 86 8.45 9.92 12.25
C ARG A 86 9.97 9.97 12.44
N VAL A 87 10.72 10.06 11.34
CA VAL A 87 12.18 10.15 11.30
C VAL A 87 12.60 11.39 10.49
N PRO A 88 13.83 11.91 10.69
CA PRO A 88 14.38 12.93 9.80
C PRO A 88 14.41 12.43 8.35
N VAL A 89 14.47 13.38 7.41
CA VAL A 89 14.67 13.08 5.97
C VAL A 89 15.85 12.11 5.82
N PRO A 90 15.63 10.89 5.31
CA PRO A 90 16.72 9.97 5.07
C PRO A 90 17.65 10.58 4.02
N PRO A 91 18.97 10.37 4.12
CA PRO A 91 19.88 10.79 3.06
C PRO A 91 19.39 10.18 1.75
N GLN A 92 19.31 10.99 0.67
CA GLN A 92 18.97 10.46 -0.64
C GLN A 92 19.94 9.33 -0.96
N GLN A 93 19.43 8.10 -1.07
CA GLN A 93 20.23 6.99 -1.52
C GLN A 93 20.35 7.15 -3.03
N ASP A 94 21.42 7.80 -3.50
CA ASP A 94 21.72 7.87 -4.92
C ASP A 94 21.81 6.45 -5.50
N GLY A 95 20.79 6.04 -6.26
CA GLY A 95 20.87 4.89 -7.17
C GLY A 95 20.98 3.50 -6.54
N VAL A 96 20.36 3.23 -5.39
CA VAL A 96 20.18 1.84 -4.93
C VAL A 96 19.15 1.16 -5.85
N GLN A 97 19.64 0.51 -6.89
CA GLN A 97 18.87 -0.48 -7.65
C GLN A 97 18.59 -1.64 -6.70
N ILE A 98 17.38 -1.75 -6.15
CA ILE A 98 16.95 -2.98 -5.46
C ILE A 98 16.93 -4.07 -6.54
N PRO A 99 17.77 -5.12 -6.44
CA PRO A 99 17.73 -6.22 -7.41
C PRO A 99 16.31 -6.81 -7.40
N LYS A 100 15.68 -6.95 -8.57
CA LYS A 100 14.33 -7.54 -8.73
C LYS A 100 14.21 -8.96 -8.15
N GLU A 101 15.32 -9.57 -7.72
CA GLU A 101 15.42 -10.95 -7.23
C GLU A 101 15.24 -11.09 -5.70
N GLU A 102 15.19 -10.00 -4.92
CA GLU A 102 15.19 -10.06 -3.45
C GLU A 102 13.83 -9.83 -2.76
N VAL A 103 12.73 -9.80 -3.51
CA VAL A 103 11.39 -9.91 -2.91
C VAL A 103 11.18 -11.38 -2.51
N GLN A 104 11.63 -11.75 -1.32
CA GLN A 104 11.29 -13.04 -0.72
C GLN A 104 9.78 -13.10 -0.54
N GLU A 105 9.14 -14.02 -1.26
CA GLU A 105 7.73 -14.36 -1.12
C GLU A 105 7.41 -14.60 0.37
N ILE A 106 6.46 -13.83 0.92
CA ILE A 106 5.87 -14.13 2.23
C ILE A 106 4.83 -15.24 2.01
N ASP A 107 5.30 -16.43 1.62
CA ASP A 107 4.47 -17.55 1.15
C ASP A 107 4.10 -18.57 2.24
N ALA A 108 3.83 -18.09 3.47
CA ALA A 108 3.60 -19.00 4.60
C ALA A 108 2.18 -18.96 5.22
N ALA A 109 1.28 -18.07 4.80
CA ALA A 109 0.00 -17.89 5.51
C ALA A 109 -1.25 -18.37 4.74
N THR A 110 -1.19 -18.58 3.42
CA THR A 110 -2.41 -18.80 2.61
C THR A 110 -2.80 -20.28 2.47
N GLU A 111 -1.85 -21.21 2.56
CA GLU A 111 -2.13 -22.65 2.38
C GLU A 111 -2.71 -23.35 3.62
N ALA A 112 -2.77 -22.70 4.78
CA ALA A 112 -3.26 -23.32 6.02
C ALA A 112 -4.79 -23.36 6.16
N ARG A 113 -5.57 -22.79 5.22
CA ARG A 113 -7.05 -22.69 5.34
C ARG A 113 -7.86 -23.59 4.41
N LYS A 114 -7.23 -24.45 3.59
CA LYS A 114 -7.96 -25.38 2.70
C LYS A 114 -8.16 -26.80 3.22
N GLY A 115 -7.81 -27.08 4.47
CA GLY A 115 -7.90 -28.44 5.03
C GLY A 115 -8.79 -28.54 6.28
N SER A 116 -10.10 -28.29 6.16
CA SER A 116 -11.05 -28.62 7.24
C SER A 116 -12.53 -28.54 6.81
N GLU A 117 -12.93 -29.19 5.72
CA GLU A 117 -14.34 -29.59 5.54
C GLU A 117 -14.39 -30.99 4.92
N THR A 118 -14.56 -31.98 5.79
CA THR A 118 -15.09 -33.32 5.48
C THR A 118 -16.17 -33.64 6.50
#